data_AF-A0A961L0C4-F1
#
_entry.id   AF-A0A961L0C4-F1
#
_cell.length_a   1.000
_cell.length_b   1.000
_cell.length_c   1.000
_cell.angle_alpha   90.00
_cell.angle_beta   90.00
_cell.angle_gamma   90.00
#
_symmetry.space_group_name_H-M   'P 1'
#
loop_
_entity.id
_entity.type
_entity.pdbx_description
1 polymer ?
#
loop_
_entity_poly.entity_id
_entity_poly.type
_entity_poly.pdbx_seq_one_letter_code
_entity_poly.pdbx_strand_id
1 'polypeptide(L)'
;MAAGATHRPVQTRCADCPIRYRAVCSHCEAKDFEELERIKTYRTYAPGETIAWAGEHMPLVGSVVDGVAMLSSTLPDGRRQMVGL
;
A
#
# COMPACT_ATOMS: atom_id res chain seq x y z
N MET A 1 -3.24 -25.38 6.38
CA MET A 1 -3.04 -24.85 5.01
C MET A 1 -4.18 -23.88 4.74
N ALA A 2 -4.04 -22.62 5.17
CA ALA A 2 -5.13 -21.65 5.09
C ALA A 2 -5.21 -21.07 3.68
N ALA A 3 -6.35 -21.24 3.02
CA ALA A 3 -6.67 -20.60 1.76
C ALA A 3 -6.68 -19.07 1.99
N GLY A 4 -5.59 -18.40 1.60
CA GLY A 4 -5.44 -16.96 1.71
C GLY A 4 -6.52 -16.26 0.88
N ALA A 5 -7.15 -15.25 1.47
CA ALA A 5 -8.19 -14.46 0.85
C ALA A 5 -7.77 -14.00 -0.56
N THR A 6 -8.56 -14.35 -1.58
CA THR A 6 -8.37 -13.88 -2.94
C THR A 6 -8.70 -12.40 -2.99
N HIS A 7 -7.67 -11.56 -2.94
CA HIS A 7 -7.85 -10.11 -3.05
C HIS A 7 -8.07 -9.73 -4.50
N ARG A 8 -9.23 -9.12 -4.80
CA ARG A 8 -9.56 -8.74 -6.16
C ARG A 8 -8.73 -7.50 -6.52
N PRO A 9 -8.01 -7.49 -7.66
CA PRO A 9 -7.24 -6.32 -8.05
C PRO A 9 -8.18 -5.12 -8.23
N VAL A 10 -8.01 -4.11 -7.37
CA VAL A 10 -8.74 -2.84 -7.48
C VAL A 10 -8.10 -2.03 -8.60
N GLN A 11 -8.81 -1.88 -9.70
CA GLN A 11 -8.45 -1.01 -10.82
C GLN A 11 -9.56 0.02 -11.00
N THR A 12 -9.48 1.11 -10.24
CA THR A 12 -10.53 2.13 -10.18
C THR A 12 -9.94 3.50 -10.48
N ARG A 13 -10.69 4.38 -11.12
CA ARG A 13 -10.28 5.77 -11.36
C ARG A 13 -10.05 6.46 -10.01
N CYS A 14 -9.07 7.34 -9.91
CA CYS A 14 -8.75 8.12 -8.70
C CYS A 14 -9.96 8.92 -8.21
N ALA A 15 -10.80 9.41 -9.14
CA ALA A 15 -12.05 10.08 -8.82
C ALA A 15 -13.04 9.20 -8.05
N ASP A 16 -13.05 7.90 -8.35
CA ASP A 16 -13.96 6.89 -7.80
C ASP A 16 -13.29 6.03 -6.71
N CYS A 17 -12.09 6.42 -6.25
CA CYS A 17 -11.29 5.64 -5.30
C CYS A 17 -11.87 5.74 -3.87
N PRO A 18 -12.18 4.60 -3.21
CA PRO A 18 -12.87 4.61 -1.91
C PRO A 18 -12.02 5.19 -0.77
N ILE A 19 -10.69 5.09 -0.87
CA ILE A 19 -9.78 5.62 0.15
C ILE A 19 -9.36 7.07 -0.10
N ARG A 20 -9.88 7.73 -1.14
CA ARG A 20 -9.41 9.06 -1.59
C ARG A 20 -9.25 10.07 -0.45
N TYR A 21 -10.23 10.15 0.43
CA TYR A 21 -10.24 11.11 1.55
C TYR A 21 -9.32 10.74 2.73
N ARG A 22 -8.71 9.55 2.70
CA ARG A 22 -7.82 9.03 3.76
C ARG A 22 -6.41 8.71 3.27
N ALA A 23 -6.21 8.71 1.96
CA ALA A 23 -4.94 8.36 1.32
C ALA A 23 -4.05 9.58 1.11
N VAL A 24 -2.93 9.37 0.42
CA VAL A 24 -2.02 10.43 -0.04
C VAL A 24 -2.73 11.54 -0.83
N CYS A 25 -3.84 11.21 -1.50
CA CYS A 25 -4.61 12.14 -2.32
C CYS A 25 -5.70 12.93 -1.56
N SER A 26 -5.72 12.86 -0.22
CA SER A 26 -6.73 13.52 0.63
C SER A 26 -6.79 15.05 0.48
N HIS A 27 -5.68 15.68 0.11
CA HIS A 27 -5.56 17.14 -0.02
C HIS A 27 -5.36 17.59 -1.49
N CYS A 28 -5.60 16.70 -2.46
CA CYS A 28 -5.41 16.99 -3.88
C CYS A 28 -6.59 17.77 -4.48
N GLU A 29 -6.26 18.68 -5.41
CA GLU A 29 -7.22 19.41 -6.23
C GLU A 29 -7.58 18.63 -7.52
N ALA A 30 -8.54 19.14 -8.31
CA ALA A 30 -9.02 18.47 -9.52
C ALA A 30 -7.91 18.09 -10.51
N LYS A 31 -7.00 19.02 -10.80
CA LYS A 31 -5.84 18.84 -11.69
C LYS A 31 -4.86 17.78 -11.17
N ASP A 32 -4.72 17.65 -9.86
CA ASP A 32 -3.80 16.71 -9.24
C ASP A 32 -4.31 15.27 -9.43
N PHE A 33 -5.64 15.07 -9.48
CA PHE A 33 -6.20 13.74 -9.75
C PHE A 33 -5.91 13.24 -11.15
N GLU A 34 -5.90 14.12 -12.15
CA GLU A 34 -5.58 13.74 -13.52
C GLU A 34 -4.13 13.27 -13.63
N GLU A 35 -3.22 13.97 -12.97
CA GLU A 35 -1.82 13.58 -12.95
C GLU A 35 -1.59 12.29 -12.15
N LEU A 36 -2.22 12.17 -10.97
CA LEU A 36 -2.17 10.94 -10.17
C LEU A 36 -2.75 9.75 -10.93
N GLU A 37 -3.86 9.93 -11.67
CA GLU A 37 -4.45 8.89 -12.52
C GLU A 37 -3.47 8.43 -13.59
N ARG A 38 -2.71 9.37 -14.18
CA ARG A 38 -1.74 9.10 -15.24
C ARG A 38 -0.51 8.34 -14.74
N ILE A 39 -0.03 8.64 -13.53
CA ILE A 39 1.23 8.07 -13.00
C ILE A 39 1.03 6.89 -12.05
N LYS A 40 -0.19 6.66 -11.52
CA LYS A 40 -0.41 5.58 -10.55
C LYS A 40 -0.11 4.21 -11.16
N THR A 41 0.31 3.30 -10.30
CA THR A 41 0.40 1.88 -10.62
C THR A 41 -0.19 1.07 -9.47
N TYR A 42 -0.73 -0.11 -9.78
CA TYR A 42 -1.22 -1.04 -8.77
C TYR A 42 -0.27 -2.21 -8.66
N ARG A 43 0.01 -2.61 -7.42
CA ARG A 43 0.77 -3.82 -7.09
C ARG A 43 -0.06 -4.66 -6.12
N THR A 44 -0.07 -5.96 -6.35
CA THR A 44 -0.75 -6.93 -5.48
C THR A 44 0.31 -7.85 -4.92
N TYR A 45 0.22 -8.14 -3.63
CA TYR A 45 1.13 -9.01 -2.90
C TYR A 45 0.34 -10.17 -2.30
N ALA A 46 0.90 -11.38 -2.36
CA ALA A 46 0.31 -12.53 -1.69
C ALA A 46 0.42 -12.41 -0.16
N PRO A 47 -0.46 -13.06 0.62
CA PRO A 47 -0.32 -13.10 2.07
C PRO A 47 1.07 -13.60 2.50
N GLY A 48 1.77 -12.79 3.30
CA GLY A 48 3.12 -13.08 3.77
C GLY A 48 4.25 -12.71 2.80
N GLU A 49 3.93 -12.20 1.60
CA GLU A 49 4.93 -11.67 0.68
C GLU A 49 5.50 -10.35 1.21
N THR A 50 6.83 -10.17 1.10
CA THR A 50 7.49 -8.94 1.53
C THR A 50 7.29 -7.83 0.49
N ILE A 51 6.75 -6.70 0.93
CA ILE A 51 6.58 -5.51 0.08
C ILE A 51 7.91 -4.76 -0.11
N ALA A 52 8.67 -4.58 0.98
CA ALA A 52 9.94 -3.86 1.03
C ALA A 52 10.76 -4.28 2.25
N TRP A 53 12.09 -4.18 2.16
CA TRP A 53 12.99 -4.39 3.30
C TRP A 53 13.43 -3.08 3.93
N ALA A 54 13.69 -3.11 5.24
CA ALA A 54 14.28 -1.98 5.95
C ALA A 54 15.68 -1.69 5.38
N GLY A 55 15.93 -0.42 5.03
CA GLY A 55 17.18 0.02 4.41
C GLY A 55 17.25 -0.16 2.88
N GLU A 56 16.23 -0.75 2.26
CA GLU A 56 16.14 -0.82 0.81
C GLU A 56 15.70 0.54 0.22
N HIS A 57 16.27 0.90 -0.93
CA HIS A 57 15.83 2.09 -1.66
C HIS A 57 14.44 1.86 -2.26
N MET A 58 13.45 2.61 -1.77
CA MET A 58 12.07 2.53 -2.26
C MET A 58 11.74 3.77 -3.11
N PRO A 59 11.60 3.63 -4.45
CA PRO A 59 11.32 4.77 -5.32
C PRO A 59 9.82 5.14 -5.37
N LEU A 60 8.95 4.38 -4.72
CA LEU A 60 7.50 4.55 -4.78
C LEU A 60 6.91 4.84 -3.41
N VAL A 61 5.93 5.74 -3.38
CA VAL A 61 5.01 5.90 -2.25
C VAL A 61 3.64 5.35 -2.68
N GLY A 62 2.92 4.73 -1.74
CA GLY A 62 1.64 4.11 -2.03
C GLY A 62 0.69 4.16 -0.85
N SER A 63 -0.58 3.89 -1.12
CA SER A 63 -1.61 3.68 -0.11
C SER A 63 -2.25 2.32 -0.33
N VAL A 64 -2.55 1.61 0.76
CA VAL A 64 -3.25 0.31 0.70
C VAL A 64 -4.72 0.58 0.39
N VAL A 65 -5.17 0.19 -0.80
CA VAL A 65 -6.55 0.39 -1.29
C VAL A 65 -7.49 -0.73 -0.89
N ASP A 66 -6.95 -1.90 -0.64
CA ASP A 66 -7.64 -3.11 -0.22
C ASP A 66 -6.65 -3.89 0.65
N GLY A 67 -7.13 -4.44 1.77
CA GLY A 67 -6.34 -5.35 2.62
C GLY A 67 -5.58 -4.65 3.75
N VAL A 68 -4.52 -5.29 4.23
CA VAL A 68 -3.70 -4.78 5.35
C VAL A 68 -2.23 -5.12 5.09
N ALA A 69 -1.34 -4.19 5.46
CA ALA A 69 0.10 -4.39 5.43
C ALA A 69 0.65 -4.24 6.85
N MET A 70 1.62 -5.08 7.21
CA MET A 70 2.28 -4.99 8.51
C MET A 70 3.65 -4.36 8.34
N LEU A 71 3.98 -3.38 9.18
CA LEU A 71 5.35 -2.92 9.34
C LEU A 71 5.96 -3.61 10.56
N SER A 72 7.13 -4.23 10.36
CA SER A 72 7.89 -4.87 11.43
C SER A 72 9.34 -4.40 11.44
N SER A 73 9.90 -4.23 12.64
CA SER A 73 11.32 -3.95 12.84
C SER A 73 12.00 -5.12 13.58
N THR A 74 13.29 -5.34 13.30
CA THR A 74 14.11 -6.32 14.03
C THR A 74 14.84 -5.61 15.16
N LEU A 75 14.69 -6.11 16.38
CA LEU A 75 15.36 -5.60 17.57
C LEU A 75 16.81 -6.09 17.64
N PRO A 76 17.69 -5.42 18.42
CA PRO A 76 19.08 -5.85 18.58
C PRO A 76 19.24 -7.28 19.13
N ASP A 77 18.24 -7.79 19.83
CA ASP A 77 18.18 -9.16 20.35
C ASP A 77 17.66 -10.21 19.34
N GLY A 78 17.37 -9.79 18.11
CA GLY A 78 16.90 -10.65 17.00
C GLY A 78 15.39 -10.86 16.94
N ARG A 79 14.60 -10.34 17.89
CA ARG A 79 13.14 -10.44 17.83
C ARG A 79 12.55 -9.50 16.78
N ARG A 80 11.38 -9.86 16.24
CA ARG A 80 10.58 -8.99 15.37
C ARG A 80 9.46 -8.33 16.17
N GLN A 81 9.34 -7.01 16.04
CA GLN A 81 8.27 -6.22 16.64
C GLN A 81 7.40 -5.60 15.56
N MET A 82 6.07 -5.73 15.68
CA MET A 82 5.13 -4.99 14.84
C MET A 82 5.11 -3.52 15.29
N VAL A 83 5.32 -2.61 14.35
CA VAL A 83 5.39 -1.16 14.60
C VAL A 83 4.30 -0.37 13.87
N GLY A 84 3.55 -1.01 12.97
CA GLY A 84 2.42 -0.40 12.26
C GLY A 84 1.54 -1.42 11.54
N LEU A 85 0.30 -1.02 11.30
CA LEU A 85 -0.77 -1.71 10.57
C LEU A 85 -1.40 -0.76 9.54
#